data_AF-A0A3L8C9H2-F1
#
_entry.id   AF-A0A3L8C9H2-F1
#
_cell.length_a   1.000
_cell.length_b   1.000
_cell.length_c   1.000
_cell.angle_alpha   90.00
_cell.angle_beta   90.00
_cell.angle_gamma   90.00
#
_symmetry.space_group_name_H-M   'P 1'
#
loop_
_entity.id
_entity.type
_entity.pdbx_description
1 polymer ?
#
loop_
_entity_poly.entity_id
_entity_poly.type
_entity_poly.pdbx_seq_one_letter_code
_entity_poly.pdbx_strand_id
1 'polypeptide(L)'
;MGRAGRSGYYTEGNVIFTDPQIFDNRRSSAGFKKWVRVKELLSFDSAEDCLSSLKGLVEKFASPGSDIDVMDFLSNSHHWLQRAVELRAEEKDKYRKRDFDSLIFEMNSRVDRLRALESYIIAYVGDDPDAAVGDIEALAKETLAYSLSTEDEQNGLIALFVHIFDKMKALDARFYKGYGRSLLGIDQLMLVEQWLDNNQFDLGISESCDDALQVVWTLVMQLSHGSIGHKIMPETLSLGIAFRWIAGESYKELLEYVKLSKGYYQAGKQKRTVTIDNIIEFCDKFLGYEAMLYVGGVADILEAKGMLEVCVTNFRELQSRLKYGLGTDFEIGLHAGNYPDREVVKMISTELNKVSSVKLNQESINDNQPLIVSILARLPSYFSR
;
A
#
# COMPACT_ATOMS: atom_id res chain seq x y z
N MET A 1 -9.15 0.57 -16.87
CA MET A 1 -10.42 0.33 -16.16
C MET A 1 -10.12 0.53 -14.68
N GLY A 2 -10.58 1.64 -14.11
CA GLY A 2 -10.37 1.95 -12.70
C GLY A 2 -11.71 1.97 -11.99
N ARG A 3 -11.76 1.46 -10.76
CA ARG A 3 -12.90 1.67 -9.87
C ARG A 3 -12.67 3.00 -9.15
N ALA A 4 -13.51 3.99 -9.39
CA ALA A 4 -13.61 5.18 -8.56
C ALA A 4 -14.87 5.04 -7.72
N GLY A 5 -14.74 4.91 -6.39
CA GLY A 5 -15.86 4.90 -5.47
C GLY A 5 -15.48 5.67 -4.20
N ARG A 6 -16.29 6.68 -3.86
CA ARG A 6 -16.37 7.24 -2.50
C ARG A 6 -17.49 6.49 -1.77
N SER A 7 -17.29 6.09 -0.51
CA SER A 7 -18.35 5.49 0.28
C SER A 7 -19.45 6.51 0.58
N GLY A 8 -20.71 6.17 0.33
CA GLY A 8 -21.86 6.89 0.91
C GLY A 8 -23.11 6.98 0.05
N TYR A 9 -23.01 7.12 -1.27
CA TYR A 9 -24.18 7.25 -2.15
C TYR A 9 -23.83 6.71 -3.53
N TYR A 10 -24.59 5.71 -4.00
CA TYR A 10 -24.52 5.05 -5.31
C TYR A 10 -23.09 4.78 -5.85
N THR A 11 -22.67 3.52 -5.86
CA THR A 11 -21.45 3.09 -6.55
C THR A 11 -21.60 3.23 -8.06
N GLU A 12 -21.46 4.44 -8.59
CA GLU A 12 -21.30 4.68 -10.03
C GLU A 12 -19.85 4.40 -10.41
N GLY A 13 -19.59 3.20 -10.93
CA GLY A 13 -18.31 2.86 -11.53
C GLY A 13 -18.18 3.52 -12.90
N ASN A 14 -17.42 4.62 -12.98
CA ASN A 14 -17.12 5.26 -14.26
C ASN A 14 -15.94 4.56 -14.94
N VAL A 15 -16.19 3.96 -16.11
CA VAL A 15 -15.13 3.39 -16.97
C VAL A 15 -14.75 4.42 -18.04
N ILE A 16 -13.58 5.04 -17.88
CA ILE A 16 -13.04 5.97 -18.88
C ILE A 16 -12.05 5.21 -19.77
N PHE A 17 -12.31 5.19 -21.08
CA PHE A 17 -11.37 4.70 -22.08
C PHE A 17 -10.50 5.86 -22.56
N THR A 18 -9.22 5.83 -22.21
CA THR A 18 -8.29 6.95 -22.44
C THR A 18 -7.38 6.76 -23.64
N ASP A 19 -7.57 5.71 -24.45
CA ASP A 19 -6.80 5.49 -25.68
C ASP A 19 -7.57 6.03 -26.90
N PRO A 20 -7.37 7.30 -27.30
CA PRO A 20 -8.06 7.88 -28.45
C PRO A 20 -7.73 7.13 -29.75
N GLN A 21 -6.57 6.47 -29.84
CA GLN A 21 -6.17 5.75 -31.05
C GLN A 21 -7.11 4.58 -31.35
N ILE A 22 -7.73 3.97 -30.34
CA ILE A 22 -8.71 2.89 -30.52
C ILE A 22 -9.94 3.41 -31.27
N PHE A 23 -10.45 4.58 -30.89
CA PHE A 23 -11.62 5.18 -31.53
C PHE A 23 -11.29 5.79 -32.89
N ASP A 24 -10.17 6.51 -32.99
CA ASP A 24 -9.75 7.19 -34.22
C ASP A 24 -9.49 6.19 -35.34
N ASN A 25 -8.84 5.06 -35.02
CA ASN A 25 -8.52 4.02 -35.99
C ASN A 25 -9.65 3.01 -36.24
N ARG A 26 -10.85 3.18 -35.65
CA ARG A 26 -11.95 2.19 -35.72
C ARG A 26 -12.42 1.84 -37.12
N ARG A 27 -12.17 2.72 -38.10
CA ARG A 27 -12.53 2.53 -39.52
C ARG A 27 -11.40 1.96 -40.38
N SER A 28 -10.20 1.81 -39.82
CA SER A 28 -9.07 1.16 -40.51
C SER A 28 -9.20 -0.38 -40.43
N SER A 29 -8.62 -1.09 -41.40
CA SER A 29 -8.65 -2.57 -41.43
C SER A 29 -8.07 -3.21 -40.15
N ALA A 30 -6.94 -2.70 -39.64
CA ALA A 30 -6.31 -3.19 -38.42
C ALA A 30 -7.02 -2.71 -37.14
N GLY A 31 -7.51 -1.46 -37.13
CA GLY A 31 -8.18 -0.87 -35.97
C GLY A 31 -9.61 -1.37 -35.77
N PHE A 32 -10.31 -1.77 -36.83
CA PHE A 32 -11.67 -2.34 -36.74
C PHE A 32 -11.70 -3.59 -35.84
N LYS A 33 -10.71 -4.50 -35.96
CA LYS A 33 -10.63 -5.69 -35.10
C LYS A 33 -10.44 -5.32 -33.62
N LYS A 34 -9.57 -4.34 -33.33
CA LYS A 34 -9.38 -3.84 -31.96
C LYS A 34 -10.65 -3.16 -31.42
N TRP A 35 -11.33 -2.37 -32.27
CA TRP A 35 -12.58 -1.71 -31.92
C TRP A 35 -13.71 -2.70 -31.61
N VAL A 36 -13.85 -3.76 -32.41
CA VAL A 36 -14.82 -4.84 -32.14
C VAL A 36 -14.52 -5.51 -30.81
N ARG A 37 -13.27 -5.88 -30.54
CA ARG A 37 -12.88 -6.49 -29.26
C ARG A 37 -13.16 -5.59 -28.06
N VAL A 38 -12.95 -4.28 -28.18
CA VAL A 38 -13.28 -3.32 -27.11
C VAL A 38 -14.80 -3.20 -26.91
N LYS A 39 -15.60 -3.25 -27.98
CA LYS A 39 -17.06 -3.31 -27.84
C LYS A 39 -17.55 -4.61 -27.23
N GLU A 40 -16.89 -5.74 -27.52
CA GLU A 40 -17.17 -7.03 -26.88
C GLU A 40 -16.90 -6.96 -25.37
N LEU A 41 -15.81 -6.33 -24.94
CA LEU A 41 -15.55 -6.09 -23.51
C LEU A 41 -16.64 -5.24 -22.81
N LEU A 42 -17.42 -4.48 -23.58
CA LEU A 42 -18.55 -3.68 -23.09
C LEU A 42 -19.90 -4.39 -23.23
N SER A 43 -19.92 -5.57 -23.84
CA SER A 43 -21.13 -6.36 -23.96
C SER A 43 -21.43 -7.01 -22.62
N PHE A 44 -22.66 -6.82 -22.12
CA PHE A 44 -23.13 -7.53 -20.93
C PHE A 44 -23.14 -9.05 -21.14
N ASP A 45 -23.35 -9.52 -22.37
CA ASP A 45 -23.27 -10.94 -22.72
C ASP A 45 -21.83 -11.50 -22.64
N SER A 46 -20.84 -10.62 -22.46
CA SER A 46 -19.42 -10.97 -22.28
C SER A 46 -18.94 -10.67 -20.86
N ALA A 47 -19.86 -10.40 -19.92
CA ALA A 47 -19.51 -10.25 -18.52
C ALA A 47 -18.95 -11.58 -17.98
N GLU A 48 -17.72 -11.53 -17.48
CA GLU A 48 -17.11 -12.66 -16.77
C GLU A 48 -17.79 -12.87 -15.41
N ASP A 49 -17.84 -14.11 -14.95
CA ASP A 49 -18.34 -14.42 -13.61
C ASP A 49 -17.54 -13.67 -12.54
N CYS A 50 -18.22 -13.26 -11.46
CA CYS A 50 -17.54 -12.63 -10.34
C CYS A 50 -16.57 -13.63 -9.68
N LEU A 51 -15.28 -13.33 -9.72
CA LEU A 51 -14.25 -14.15 -9.08
C LEU A 51 -13.97 -13.68 -7.65
N SER A 52 -13.53 -14.59 -6.79
CA SER A 52 -13.10 -14.28 -5.43
C SER A 52 -11.58 -14.42 -5.28
N SER A 53 -10.92 -13.35 -4.85
CA SER A 53 -9.48 -13.37 -4.56
C SER A 53 -9.11 -14.33 -3.42
N LEU A 54 -10.03 -14.55 -2.46
CA LEU A 54 -9.86 -15.51 -1.37
C LEU A 54 -9.85 -16.96 -1.87
N LYS A 55 -10.60 -17.29 -2.93
CA LYS A 55 -10.56 -18.63 -3.53
C LYS A 55 -9.14 -18.95 -4.04
N GLY A 56 -8.49 -17.97 -4.66
CA GLY A 56 -7.09 -18.08 -5.11
C GLY A 56 -6.04 -18.26 -4.01
N LEU A 57 -6.42 -18.28 -2.72
CA LEU A 57 -5.52 -18.72 -1.65
C LEU A 57 -5.40 -20.23 -1.55
N VAL A 58 -6.51 -20.96 -1.80
CA VAL A 58 -6.61 -22.42 -1.62
C VAL A 58 -6.50 -23.21 -2.92
N GLU A 59 -6.51 -22.52 -4.06
CA GLU A 59 -6.32 -23.15 -5.38
C GLU A 59 -4.94 -23.80 -5.50
N LYS A 60 -4.83 -24.92 -6.23
CA LYS A 60 -3.52 -25.57 -6.45
C LYS A 60 -2.61 -24.66 -7.28
N PHE A 61 -1.32 -24.70 -6.98
CA PHE A 61 -0.32 -24.02 -7.81
C PHE A 61 -0.20 -24.71 -9.18
N ALA A 62 0.09 -23.92 -10.21
CA ALA A 62 0.50 -24.46 -11.49
C ALA A 62 1.95 -24.97 -11.46
N SER A 63 2.34 -25.83 -12.41
CA SER A 63 3.74 -26.21 -12.61
C SER A 63 4.63 -24.96 -12.75
N PRO A 64 5.80 -24.89 -12.08
CA PRO A 64 6.50 -25.98 -11.39
C PRO A 64 6.11 -26.21 -9.92
N GLY A 65 5.11 -25.50 -9.40
CA GLY A 65 4.67 -25.60 -8.00
C GLY A 65 3.57 -26.61 -7.74
N SER A 66 3.18 -27.45 -8.71
CA SER A 66 2.00 -28.33 -8.61
C SER A 66 2.04 -29.33 -7.45
N ASP A 67 3.23 -29.69 -6.98
CA ASP A 67 3.43 -30.64 -5.89
C ASP A 67 3.47 -29.97 -4.51
N ILE A 68 3.36 -28.64 -4.44
CA ILE A 68 3.36 -27.87 -3.21
C ILE A 68 1.98 -27.98 -2.58
N ASP A 69 1.92 -28.52 -1.35
CA ASP A 69 0.70 -28.45 -0.56
C ASP A 69 0.41 -26.99 -0.18
N VAL A 70 -0.80 -26.54 -0.48
CA VAL A 70 -1.18 -25.14 -0.35
C VAL A 70 -1.23 -24.71 1.12
N MET A 71 -1.69 -25.60 2.02
CA MET A 71 -1.76 -25.29 3.45
C MET A 71 -0.37 -25.25 4.09
N ASP A 72 0.54 -26.14 3.69
CA ASP A 72 1.94 -26.07 4.10
C ASP A 72 2.62 -24.80 3.56
N PHE A 73 2.33 -24.40 2.31
CA PHE A 73 2.79 -23.12 1.77
C PHE A 73 2.30 -21.94 2.62
N LEU A 74 1.00 -21.87 2.93
CA LEU A 74 0.45 -20.73 3.69
C LEU A 74 0.99 -20.69 5.13
N SER A 75 1.26 -21.86 5.72
CA SER A 75 1.85 -21.97 7.06
C SER A 75 3.33 -21.57 7.08
N ASN A 76 4.08 -21.86 6.00
CA ASN A 76 5.53 -21.70 5.91
C ASN A 76 5.97 -20.90 4.67
N SER A 77 5.26 -19.80 4.37
CA SER A 77 5.40 -19.09 3.08
C SER A 77 6.82 -18.61 2.78
N HIS A 78 7.56 -18.15 3.80
CA HIS A 78 8.94 -17.70 3.66
C HIS A 78 9.86 -18.81 3.13
N HIS A 79 9.77 -20.02 3.69
CA HIS A 79 10.57 -21.17 3.28
C HIS A 79 10.32 -21.52 1.80
N TRP A 80 9.05 -21.59 1.41
CA TRP A 80 8.67 -21.94 0.04
C TRP A 80 9.03 -20.86 -0.98
N LEU A 81 8.86 -19.58 -0.63
CA LEU A 81 9.30 -18.47 -1.46
C LEU A 81 10.82 -18.49 -1.66
N GLN A 82 11.59 -18.68 -0.59
CA GLN A 82 13.04 -18.80 -0.67
C GLN A 82 13.45 -19.97 -1.57
N ARG A 83 12.82 -21.13 -1.37
CA ARG A 83 13.09 -22.33 -2.19
C ARG A 83 12.79 -22.08 -3.67
N ALA A 84 11.69 -21.42 -3.99
CA ALA A 84 11.34 -21.06 -5.37
C ALA A 84 12.37 -20.11 -5.99
N VAL A 85 12.86 -19.11 -5.23
CA VAL A 85 13.91 -18.18 -5.66
C VAL A 85 15.24 -18.89 -5.92
N GLU A 86 15.63 -19.84 -5.06
CA GLU A 86 16.84 -20.66 -5.23
C GLU A 86 16.76 -21.51 -6.50
N LEU A 87 15.66 -22.26 -6.67
CA LEU A 87 15.43 -23.08 -7.87
C LEU A 87 15.42 -22.23 -9.15
N ARG A 88 14.79 -21.06 -9.09
CA ARG A 88 14.79 -20.07 -10.18
C ARG A 88 16.19 -19.57 -10.53
N ALA A 89 17.08 -19.48 -9.55
CA ALA A 89 18.46 -19.04 -9.76
C ALA A 89 19.32 -20.14 -10.40
N GLU A 90 19.09 -21.40 -10.03
CA GLU A 90 19.78 -22.58 -10.54
C GLU A 90 19.33 -23.01 -11.95
N GLU A 91 18.06 -22.74 -12.30
CA GLU A 91 17.51 -23.08 -13.61
C GLU A 91 18.35 -22.44 -14.73
N LYS A 92 18.49 -23.13 -15.86
CA LYS A 92 19.24 -22.66 -17.04
C LYS A 92 18.33 -22.41 -18.23
N ASP A 93 17.23 -23.17 -18.34
CA ASP A 93 16.27 -22.98 -19.41
C ASP A 93 15.50 -21.65 -19.25
N LYS A 94 15.41 -20.90 -20.35
CA LYS A 94 14.80 -19.56 -20.32
C LYS A 94 13.29 -19.59 -20.11
N TYR A 95 12.61 -20.61 -20.63
CA TYR A 95 11.16 -20.73 -20.49
C TYR A 95 10.81 -21.17 -19.07
N ARG A 96 11.50 -22.19 -18.55
CA ARG A 96 11.32 -22.63 -17.16
C ARG A 96 11.62 -21.53 -16.14
N LYS A 97 12.62 -20.67 -16.39
CA LYS A 97 12.85 -19.48 -15.57
C LYS A 97 11.63 -18.57 -15.47
N ARG A 98 10.90 -18.37 -16.57
CA ARG A 98 9.70 -17.54 -16.59
C ARG A 98 8.56 -18.20 -15.82
N ASP A 99 8.47 -19.53 -15.89
CA ASP A 99 7.49 -20.29 -15.11
C ASP A 99 7.76 -20.12 -13.61
N PHE A 100 9.03 -20.20 -13.17
CA PHE A 100 9.42 -19.88 -11.80
C PHE A 100 9.21 -18.41 -11.42
N ASP A 101 9.54 -17.46 -12.29
CA ASP A 101 9.26 -16.03 -12.04
C ASP A 101 7.74 -15.81 -11.83
N SER A 102 6.89 -16.55 -12.56
CA SER A 102 5.43 -16.52 -12.42
C SER A 102 4.96 -17.18 -11.13
N LEU A 103 5.53 -18.32 -10.74
CA LEU A 103 5.26 -19.00 -9.47
C LEU A 103 5.62 -18.11 -8.28
N ILE A 104 6.80 -17.46 -8.30
CA ILE A 104 7.23 -16.54 -7.25
C ILE A 104 6.27 -15.34 -7.17
N PHE A 105 5.84 -14.81 -8.31
CA PHE A 105 4.84 -13.74 -8.34
C PHE A 105 3.51 -14.19 -7.71
N GLU A 106 3.02 -15.38 -8.07
CA GLU A 106 1.81 -15.96 -7.52
C GLU A 106 1.91 -16.17 -6.00
N MET A 107 3.03 -16.74 -5.52
CA MET A 107 3.29 -16.95 -4.09
C MET A 107 3.28 -15.63 -3.32
N ASN A 108 4.00 -14.60 -3.78
CA ASN A 108 3.99 -13.28 -3.14
C ASN A 108 2.57 -12.70 -3.10
N SER A 109 1.85 -12.81 -4.22
CA SER A 109 0.46 -12.33 -4.30
C SER A 109 -0.49 -13.07 -3.34
N ARG A 110 -0.26 -14.37 -3.10
CA ARG A 110 -1.00 -15.15 -2.09
C ARG A 110 -0.62 -14.75 -0.68
N VAL A 111 0.65 -14.47 -0.40
CA VAL A 111 1.09 -13.97 0.91
C VAL A 111 0.43 -12.63 1.24
N ASP A 112 0.34 -11.70 0.27
CA ASP A 112 -0.33 -10.42 0.50
C ASP A 112 -1.84 -10.60 0.79
N ARG A 113 -2.50 -11.52 0.08
CA ARG A 113 -3.90 -11.88 0.36
C ARG A 113 -4.07 -12.56 1.72
N LEU A 114 -3.14 -13.41 2.11
CA LEU A 114 -3.11 -14.06 3.41
C LEU A 114 -3.02 -13.02 4.53
N ARG A 115 -2.10 -12.05 4.43
CA ARG A 115 -1.96 -10.96 5.41
C ARG A 115 -3.24 -10.14 5.56
N ALA A 116 -3.92 -9.85 4.44
CA ALA A 116 -5.19 -9.14 4.49
C ALA A 116 -6.28 -9.96 5.21
N LEU A 117 -6.32 -11.28 4.99
CA LEU A 117 -7.22 -12.18 5.70
C LEU A 117 -6.87 -12.31 7.20
N GLU A 118 -5.57 -12.41 7.52
CA GLU A 118 -5.07 -12.40 8.90
C GLU A 118 -5.52 -11.14 9.63
N SER A 119 -5.28 -9.96 9.06
CA SER A 119 -5.71 -8.68 9.63
C SER A 119 -7.22 -8.61 9.82
N TYR A 120 -8.00 -9.10 8.85
CA TYR A 120 -9.46 -9.14 8.95
C TYR A 120 -9.95 -10.02 10.10
N ILE A 121 -9.39 -11.23 10.25
CA ILE A 121 -9.77 -12.15 11.34
C ILE A 121 -9.38 -11.55 12.70
N ILE A 122 -8.20 -10.92 12.81
CA ILE A 122 -7.80 -10.23 14.04
C ILE A 122 -8.77 -9.11 14.38
N ALA A 123 -9.18 -8.29 13.41
CA ALA A 123 -10.16 -7.23 13.62
C ALA A 123 -11.51 -7.78 14.06
N TYR A 124 -12.00 -8.85 13.42
CA TYR A 124 -13.24 -9.54 13.80
C TYR A 124 -13.22 -9.98 15.27
N VAL A 125 -12.17 -10.71 15.68
CA VAL A 125 -12.01 -11.18 17.07
C VAL A 125 -11.73 -10.03 18.03
N GLY A 126 -11.11 -8.94 17.57
CA GLY A 126 -10.91 -7.73 18.37
C GLY A 126 -12.22 -7.01 18.72
N ASP A 127 -13.24 -7.13 17.87
CA ASP A 127 -14.58 -6.61 18.13
C ASP A 127 -15.50 -7.62 18.84
N ASP A 128 -15.23 -8.92 18.68
CA ASP A 128 -15.91 -10.02 19.40
C ASP A 128 -14.89 -10.93 20.14
N PRO A 129 -14.48 -10.56 21.37
CA PRO A 129 -13.46 -11.31 22.12
C PRO A 129 -13.88 -12.73 22.54
N ASP A 130 -15.17 -13.03 22.52
CA ASP A 130 -15.73 -14.34 22.88
C ASP A 130 -15.85 -15.28 21.66
N ALA A 131 -15.45 -14.81 20.47
CA ALA A 131 -15.49 -15.58 19.23
C ALA A 131 -14.78 -16.93 19.39
N ALA A 132 -15.46 -18.00 18.98
CA ALA A 132 -14.97 -19.36 19.01
C ALA A 132 -14.63 -19.87 17.60
N VAL A 133 -14.01 -21.05 17.53
CA VAL A 133 -13.67 -21.70 16.25
C VAL A 133 -14.91 -21.84 15.34
N GLY A 134 -16.08 -22.14 15.91
CA GLY A 134 -17.32 -22.27 15.14
C GLY A 134 -17.74 -20.98 14.43
N ASP A 135 -17.50 -19.81 15.02
CA ASP A 135 -17.79 -18.52 14.41
C ASP A 135 -16.85 -18.24 13.23
N ILE A 136 -15.59 -18.64 13.36
CA ILE A 136 -14.58 -18.55 12.30
C ILE A 136 -14.89 -19.49 11.14
N GLU A 137 -15.37 -20.70 11.41
CA GLU A 137 -15.85 -21.61 10.36
C GLU A 137 -17.08 -21.03 9.64
N ALA A 138 -18.01 -20.42 10.38
CA ALA A 138 -19.17 -19.77 9.80
C ALA A 138 -18.76 -18.59 8.90
N LEU A 139 -17.82 -17.77 9.36
CA LEU A 139 -17.26 -16.65 8.61
C LEU A 139 -16.67 -17.11 7.27
N ALA A 140 -15.95 -18.23 7.25
CA ALA A 140 -15.43 -18.81 6.00
C ALA A 140 -16.57 -19.21 5.04
N LYS A 141 -17.64 -19.82 5.56
CA LYS A 141 -18.81 -20.30 4.79
C LYS A 141 -19.65 -19.17 4.19
N GLU A 142 -19.65 -17.99 4.82
CA GLU A 142 -20.35 -16.80 4.33
C GLU A 142 -19.63 -16.09 3.17
N THR A 143 -18.40 -16.48 2.86
CA THR A 143 -17.64 -15.85 1.77
C THR A 143 -18.15 -16.26 0.39
N LEU A 144 -18.07 -15.34 -0.58
CA LEU A 144 -18.27 -15.66 -2.00
C LEU A 144 -17.30 -16.77 -2.46
N ALA A 145 -16.08 -16.81 -1.92
CA ALA A 145 -15.12 -17.88 -2.23
C ALA A 145 -15.71 -19.26 -1.96
N TYR A 146 -16.29 -19.47 -0.78
CA TYR A 146 -16.89 -20.75 -0.39
C TYR A 146 -18.01 -21.19 -1.34
N SER A 147 -18.89 -20.26 -1.73
CA SER A 147 -19.99 -20.55 -2.66
C SER A 147 -19.54 -20.90 -4.09
N LEU A 148 -18.35 -20.45 -4.50
CA LEU A 148 -17.77 -20.70 -5.83
C LEU A 148 -16.78 -21.86 -5.85
N SER A 149 -16.57 -22.51 -4.71
CA SER A 149 -15.54 -23.53 -4.49
C SER A 149 -16.09 -24.94 -4.58
N THR A 150 -15.22 -25.86 -4.99
CA THR A 150 -15.44 -27.31 -4.86
C THR A 150 -15.41 -27.74 -3.39
N GLU A 151 -15.85 -28.96 -3.07
CA GLU A 151 -15.85 -29.48 -1.69
C GLU A 151 -14.43 -29.47 -1.06
N ASP A 152 -13.41 -29.86 -1.82
CA ASP A 152 -12.02 -29.82 -1.38
C ASP A 152 -11.54 -28.39 -1.08
N GLU A 153 -11.87 -27.44 -1.96
CA GLU A 153 -11.53 -26.02 -1.78
C GLU A 153 -12.30 -25.39 -0.61
N GLN A 154 -13.57 -25.78 -0.41
CA GLN A 154 -14.39 -25.36 0.72
C GLN A 154 -13.77 -25.81 2.05
N ASN A 155 -13.34 -27.07 2.13
CA ASN A 155 -12.63 -27.59 3.28
C ASN A 155 -11.29 -26.87 3.51
N GLY A 156 -10.56 -26.58 2.43
CA GLY A 156 -9.33 -25.78 2.48
C GLY A 156 -9.56 -24.36 3.01
N LEU A 157 -10.64 -23.69 2.60
CA LEU A 157 -10.99 -22.34 3.08
C LEU A 157 -11.30 -22.35 4.57
N ILE A 158 -12.12 -23.30 5.03
CA ILE A 158 -12.43 -23.44 6.46
C ILE A 158 -11.16 -23.70 7.25
N ALA A 159 -10.33 -24.66 6.80
CA ALA A 159 -9.07 -24.99 7.45
C ALA A 159 -8.12 -23.79 7.53
N LEU A 160 -8.06 -22.95 6.49
CA LEU A 160 -7.28 -21.73 6.47
C LEU A 160 -7.75 -20.70 7.50
N PHE A 161 -9.05 -20.43 7.56
CA PHE A 161 -9.61 -19.49 8.52
C PHE A 161 -9.33 -19.94 9.96
N VAL A 162 -9.56 -21.23 10.26
CA VAL A 162 -9.28 -21.80 11.58
C VAL A 162 -7.78 -21.78 11.90
N HIS A 163 -6.91 -22.06 10.93
CA HIS A 163 -5.47 -21.98 11.10
C HIS A 163 -5.02 -20.55 11.46
N ILE A 164 -5.54 -19.54 10.78
CA ILE A 164 -5.23 -18.13 11.10
C ILE A 164 -5.71 -17.76 12.50
N PHE A 165 -6.92 -18.19 12.87
CA PHE A 165 -7.47 -17.97 14.21
C PHE A 165 -6.65 -18.66 15.31
N ASP A 166 -6.02 -19.80 15.02
CA ASP A 166 -5.08 -20.40 15.94
C ASP A 166 -3.74 -19.66 15.97
N LYS A 167 -3.19 -19.30 14.80
CA LYS A 167 -1.93 -18.58 14.66
C LYS A 167 -1.93 -17.24 15.41
N MET A 168 -3.04 -16.51 15.40
CA MET A 168 -3.14 -15.22 16.09
C MET A 168 -3.03 -15.32 17.63
N LYS A 169 -3.19 -16.50 18.22
CA LYS A 169 -2.96 -16.73 19.67
C LYS A 169 -1.50 -16.55 20.08
N ALA A 170 -0.58 -16.47 19.12
CA ALA A 170 0.80 -16.06 19.37
C ALA A 170 0.91 -14.56 19.74
N LEU A 171 -0.10 -13.77 19.41
CA LEU A 171 -0.19 -12.35 19.78
C LEU A 171 -0.90 -12.19 21.13
N ASP A 172 -0.67 -11.07 21.81
CA ASP A 172 -1.33 -10.76 23.08
C ASP A 172 -2.80 -10.38 22.87
N ALA A 173 -3.70 -11.23 23.39
CA ALA A 173 -5.15 -11.09 23.26
C ALA A 173 -5.68 -9.72 23.74
N ARG A 174 -4.99 -9.07 24.68
CA ARG A 174 -5.39 -7.74 25.19
C ARG A 174 -5.35 -6.66 24.11
N PHE A 175 -4.55 -6.85 23.07
CA PHE A 175 -4.30 -5.85 22.03
C PHE A 175 -4.90 -6.22 20.67
N TYR A 176 -5.71 -7.28 20.56
CA TYR A 176 -6.35 -7.70 19.28
C TYR A 176 -7.09 -6.55 18.59
N LYS A 177 -7.83 -5.74 19.33
CA LYS A 177 -8.51 -4.56 18.78
C LYS A 177 -7.55 -3.54 18.17
N GLY A 178 -6.38 -3.34 18.78
CA GLY A 178 -5.32 -2.48 18.26
C GLY A 178 -4.65 -3.08 17.02
N TYR A 179 -4.32 -4.37 17.09
CA TYR A 179 -3.75 -5.11 15.96
C TYR A 179 -4.66 -5.12 14.74
N GLY A 180 -5.97 -5.29 14.92
CA GLY A 180 -6.97 -5.27 13.84
C GLY A 180 -7.02 -3.92 13.11
N ARG A 181 -6.76 -2.81 13.81
CA ARG A 181 -6.69 -1.47 13.21
C ARG A 181 -5.42 -1.25 12.38
N SER A 182 -4.32 -1.93 12.70
CA SER A 182 -3.01 -1.72 12.07
C SER A 182 -2.93 -2.14 10.59
N LEU A 183 -3.86 -2.98 10.12
CA LEU A 183 -3.87 -3.61 8.79
C LEU A 183 -2.66 -4.53 8.51
N LEU A 184 -1.91 -4.93 9.55
CA LEU A 184 -0.75 -5.81 9.45
C LEU A 184 -1.16 -7.28 9.64
N GLY A 185 -0.49 -8.17 8.91
CA GLY A 185 -0.59 -9.62 9.13
C GLY A 185 0.12 -10.07 10.42
N ILE A 186 -0.08 -11.31 10.83
CA ILE A 186 0.40 -11.82 12.14
C ILE A 186 1.92 -11.74 12.25
N ASP A 187 2.65 -12.18 11.23
CA ASP A 187 4.12 -12.17 11.27
C ASP A 187 4.68 -10.74 11.26
N GLN A 188 3.97 -9.81 10.62
CA GLN A 188 4.33 -8.38 10.63
C GLN A 188 4.09 -7.80 12.02
N LEU A 189 2.97 -8.11 12.67
CA LEU A 189 2.69 -7.69 14.04
C LEU A 189 3.75 -8.19 15.02
N MET A 190 4.15 -9.46 14.91
CA MET A 190 5.23 -10.02 15.73
C MET A 190 6.56 -9.28 15.52
N LEU A 191 6.89 -8.94 14.27
CA LEU A 191 8.08 -8.14 13.96
C LEU A 191 7.99 -6.74 14.58
N VAL A 192 6.82 -6.08 14.52
CA VAL A 192 6.62 -4.76 15.13
C VAL A 192 6.76 -4.83 16.64
N GLU A 193 6.15 -5.81 17.32
CA GLU A 193 6.28 -6.02 18.76
C GLU A 193 7.74 -6.19 19.18
N GLN A 194 8.48 -7.08 18.48
CA GLN A 194 9.90 -7.28 18.75
C GLN A 194 10.71 -6.00 18.51
N TRP A 195 10.38 -5.23 17.47
CA TRP A 195 11.05 -3.97 17.19
C TRP A 195 10.75 -2.92 18.27
N LEU A 196 9.51 -2.80 18.73
CA LEU A 196 9.12 -1.88 19.80
C LEU A 196 9.90 -2.16 21.09
N ASP A 197 10.03 -3.44 21.47
CA ASP A 197 10.80 -3.84 22.65
C ASP A 197 12.29 -3.45 22.53
N ASN A 198 12.86 -3.59 21.34
CA ASN A 198 14.27 -3.28 21.10
C ASN A 198 14.57 -1.78 20.97
N ASN A 199 13.57 -0.94 20.68
CA ASN A 199 13.77 0.48 20.35
C ASN A 199 13.12 1.43 21.37
N GLN A 200 12.70 0.96 22.55
CA GLN A 200 12.00 1.80 23.53
C GLN A 200 12.77 3.07 23.92
N PHE A 201 14.10 3.00 24.02
CA PHE A 201 14.93 4.16 24.34
C PHE A 201 14.85 5.23 23.24
N ASP A 202 15.11 4.85 21.99
CA ASP A 202 15.10 5.75 20.84
C ASP A 202 13.69 6.33 20.59
N LEU A 203 12.65 5.51 20.78
CA LEU A 203 11.25 5.96 20.74
C LEU A 203 10.93 6.95 21.86
N GLY A 204 11.47 6.76 23.06
CA GLY A 204 11.25 7.62 24.21
C GLY A 204 11.90 9.00 24.10
N ILE A 205 12.92 9.16 23.26
CA ILE A 205 13.61 10.44 23.01
C ILE A 205 13.26 11.06 21.64
N SER A 206 12.35 10.46 20.89
CA SER A 206 11.88 10.98 19.60
C SER A 206 10.96 12.18 19.83
N GLU A 207 11.43 13.39 19.49
CA GLU A 207 10.71 14.64 19.75
C GLU A 207 10.10 15.26 18.48
N SER A 208 10.44 14.75 17.30
CA SER A 208 9.98 15.30 16.03
C SER A 208 9.59 14.22 15.01
N CYS A 209 8.90 14.64 13.93
CA CYS A 209 8.65 13.80 12.75
C CYS A 209 9.93 13.24 12.13
N ASP A 210 11.01 14.02 12.12
CA ASP A 210 12.28 13.62 11.53
C ASP A 210 12.94 12.53 12.40
N ASP A 211 12.92 12.68 13.72
CA ASP A 211 13.38 11.63 14.65
C ASP A 211 12.54 10.36 14.50
N ALA A 212 11.21 10.51 14.42
CA ALA A 212 10.30 9.39 14.25
C ALA A 212 10.60 8.63 12.94
N LEU A 213 10.83 9.35 11.83
CA LEU A 213 11.22 8.75 10.56
C LEU A 213 12.55 8.01 10.69
N GLN A 214 13.55 8.65 11.31
CA GLN A 214 14.88 8.08 11.50
C GLN A 214 14.84 6.76 12.28
N VAL A 215 14.03 6.70 13.34
CA VAL A 215 13.89 5.53 14.21
C VAL A 215 13.14 4.41 13.48
N VAL A 216 11.98 4.70 12.89
CA VAL A 216 11.11 3.67 12.29
C VAL A 216 11.60 3.16 10.92
N TRP A 217 12.54 3.86 10.28
CA TRP A 217 12.94 3.56 8.90
C TRP A 217 13.42 2.11 8.71
N THR A 218 14.20 1.58 9.64
CA THR A 218 14.70 0.20 9.55
C THR A 218 13.55 -0.81 9.57
N LEU A 219 12.54 -0.58 10.42
CA LEU A 219 11.34 -1.41 10.46
C LEU A 219 10.53 -1.30 9.17
N VAL A 220 10.34 -0.09 8.62
CA VAL A 220 9.67 0.12 7.33
C VAL A 220 10.36 -0.67 6.20
N MET A 221 11.68 -0.67 6.17
CA MET A 221 12.45 -1.43 5.18
C MET A 221 12.35 -2.95 5.39
N GLN A 222 12.24 -3.43 6.63
CA GLN A 222 12.00 -4.86 6.90
C GLN A 222 10.57 -5.28 6.51
N LEU A 223 9.57 -4.44 6.75
CA LEU A 223 8.17 -4.74 6.39
C LEU A 223 7.91 -4.68 4.88
N SER A 224 8.75 -3.96 4.12
CA SER A 224 8.56 -3.67 2.70
C SER A 224 9.44 -4.47 1.75
N HIS A 225 9.87 -5.67 2.14
CA HIS A 225 10.73 -6.52 1.32
C HIS A 225 10.23 -6.65 -0.13
N GLY A 226 11.11 -6.33 -1.10
CA GLY A 226 10.81 -6.40 -2.53
C GLY A 226 10.16 -5.14 -3.13
N SER A 227 9.83 -4.14 -2.30
CA SER A 227 9.32 -2.84 -2.74
C SER A 227 10.34 -2.05 -3.57
N ILE A 228 9.89 -0.94 -4.16
CA ILE A 228 10.80 0.03 -4.81
C ILE A 228 11.74 0.71 -3.80
N GLY A 229 11.42 0.69 -2.49
CA GLY A 229 12.26 1.17 -1.40
C GLY A 229 13.69 0.63 -1.47
N HIS A 230 13.84 -0.65 -1.84
CA HIS A 230 15.12 -1.34 -1.94
C HIS A 230 15.83 -1.19 -3.29
N LYS A 231 15.25 -0.46 -4.24
CA LYS A 231 15.78 -0.38 -5.61
C LYS A 231 16.57 0.90 -5.87
N ILE A 232 16.43 1.95 -5.07
CA ILE A 232 17.25 3.16 -5.19
C ILE A 232 18.50 3.02 -4.32
N MET A 233 19.67 3.06 -4.96
CA MET A 233 20.95 2.74 -4.32
C MET A 233 21.95 3.90 -4.44
N PRO A 234 22.87 4.09 -3.46
CA PRO A 234 23.02 3.28 -2.23
C PRO A 234 21.81 3.39 -1.30
N GLU A 235 21.62 2.39 -0.44
CA GLU A 235 20.41 2.23 0.39
C GLU A 235 20.10 3.46 1.24
N THR A 236 21.13 4.20 1.67
CA THR A 236 21.00 5.45 2.42
C THR A 236 20.24 6.56 1.68
N LEU A 237 20.19 6.52 0.34
CA LEU A 237 19.41 7.49 -0.44
C LEU A 237 17.90 7.33 -0.25
N SER A 238 17.43 6.11 0.03
CA SER A 238 16.00 5.86 0.23
C SER A 238 15.46 6.67 1.42
N LEU A 239 16.18 6.67 2.54
CA LEU A 239 15.89 7.50 3.72
C LEU A 239 16.04 8.99 3.40
N GLY A 240 17.08 9.37 2.66
CA GLY A 240 17.29 10.76 2.24
C GLY A 240 16.14 11.31 1.38
N ILE A 241 15.56 10.48 0.51
CA ILE A 241 14.35 10.83 -0.26
C ILE A 241 13.16 10.98 0.68
N ALA A 242 12.99 10.07 1.65
CA ALA A 242 11.89 10.11 2.61
C ALA A 242 11.89 11.42 3.43
N PHE A 243 13.05 11.84 3.97
CA PHE A 243 13.17 13.13 4.68
C PHE A 243 12.73 14.31 3.82
N ARG A 244 13.19 14.36 2.57
CA ARG A 244 12.86 15.44 1.63
C ARG A 244 11.39 15.43 1.21
N TRP A 245 10.82 14.23 1.06
CA TRP A 245 9.41 14.04 0.76
C TRP A 245 8.52 14.57 1.88
N ILE A 246 8.81 14.21 3.13
CA ILE A 246 8.06 14.71 4.29
C ILE A 246 8.31 16.20 4.57
N ALA A 247 9.37 16.78 3.99
CA ALA A 247 9.63 18.22 3.99
C ALA A 247 8.93 18.97 2.84
N GLY A 248 8.24 18.26 1.93
CA GLY A 248 7.47 18.87 0.85
C GLY A 248 8.22 19.11 -0.46
N GLU A 249 9.42 18.53 -0.66
CA GLU A 249 10.17 18.70 -1.91
C GLU A 249 9.47 18.06 -3.12
N SER A 250 9.50 18.75 -4.27
CA SER A 250 8.91 18.28 -5.52
C SER A 250 9.62 17.04 -6.07
N TYR A 251 8.94 16.26 -6.92
CA TYR A 251 9.57 15.10 -7.57
C TYR A 251 10.83 15.47 -8.38
N LYS A 252 10.88 16.69 -8.92
CA LYS A 252 12.05 17.20 -9.64
C LYS A 252 13.24 17.38 -8.71
N GLU A 253 13.04 18.02 -7.55
CA GLU A 253 14.08 18.24 -6.54
C GLU A 253 14.60 16.91 -6.01
N LEU A 254 13.72 15.94 -5.76
CA LEU A 254 14.10 14.57 -5.37
C LEU A 254 14.95 13.86 -6.43
N LEU A 255 14.57 13.97 -7.71
CA LEU A 255 15.36 13.42 -8.81
C LEU A 255 16.74 14.09 -8.91
N GLU A 256 16.80 15.41 -8.70
CA GLU A 256 18.05 16.16 -8.69
C GLU A 256 18.94 15.75 -7.50
N TYR A 257 18.38 15.58 -6.31
CA TYR A 257 19.07 15.05 -5.14
C TYR A 257 19.72 13.70 -5.45
N VAL A 258 18.96 12.75 -5.99
CA VAL A 258 19.48 11.41 -6.33
C VAL A 258 20.59 11.49 -7.38
N LYS A 259 20.44 12.33 -8.40
CA LYS A 259 21.47 12.54 -9.44
C LYS A 259 22.76 13.12 -8.86
N LEU A 260 22.65 14.16 -8.02
CA LEU A 260 23.79 14.80 -7.38
C LEU A 260 24.53 13.84 -6.44
N SER A 261 23.79 12.97 -5.74
CA SER A 261 24.33 11.90 -4.91
C SER A 261 24.83 10.68 -5.70
N LYS A 262 24.82 10.72 -7.03
CA LYS A 262 25.23 9.62 -7.93
C LYS A 262 24.47 8.32 -7.67
N GLY A 263 23.21 8.44 -7.27
CA GLY A 263 22.31 7.31 -7.06
C GLY A 263 21.93 6.60 -8.36
N TYR A 264 21.56 5.33 -8.25
CA TYR A 264 21.13 4.52 -9.37
C TYR A 264 19.95 3.62 -8.98
N TYR A 265 19.18 3.18 -9.98
CA TYR A 265 18.11 2.21 -9.83
C TYR A 265 18.64 0.80 -10.09
N GLN A 266 18.41 -0.12 -9.14
CA GLN A 266 18.79 -1.52 -9.22
C GLN A 266 17.66 -2.34 -9.86
N ALA A 267 17.86 -2.76 -11.10
CA ALA A 267 16.94 -3.62 -11.85
C ALA A 267 17.53 -5.04 -11.94
N GLY A 268 17.26 -5.89 -10.94
CA GLY A 268 17.83 -7.23 -10.86
C GLY A 268 19.35 -7.17 -10.67
N LYS A 269 20.15 -7.51 -11.69
CA LYS A 269 21.62 -7.36 -11.69
C LYS A 269 22.10 -6.07 -12.37
N GLN A 270 21.21 -5.33 -13.03
CA GLN A 270 21.57 -4.15 -13.83
C GLN A 270 21.44 -2.87 -13.00
N LYS A 271 22.43 -1.98 -13.13
CA LYS A 271 22.35 -0.60 -12.64
C LYS A 271 21.80 0.28 -13.77
N ARG A 272 20.78 1.06 -13.47
CA ARG A 272 20.13 1.98 -14.42
C ARG A 272 20.08 3.39 -13.85
N THR A 273 19.99 4.38 -14.72
CA THR A 273 19.73 5.76 -14.31
C THR A 273 18.36 5.86 -13.68
N VAL A 274 18.25 6.59 -12.56
CA VAL A 274 16.96 6.89 -11.94
C VAL A 274 16.18 7.86 -12.81
N THR A 275 14.93 7.50 -13.15
CA THR A 275 14.01 8.35 -13.91
C THR A 275 13.02 9.06 -13.00
N ILE A 276 12.28 10.03 -13.56
CA ILE A 276 11.18 10.68 -12.83
C ILE A 276 10.10 9.67 -12.45
N ASP A 277 9.78 8.70 -13.31
CA ASP A 277 8.81 7.65 -13.01
C ASP A 277 9.23 6.79 -11.81
N ASN A 278 10.54 6.52 -11.65
CA ASN A 278 11.04 5.82 -10.48
C ASN A 278 10.85 6.64 -9.19
N ILE A 279 11.04 7.96 -9.26
CA ILE A 279 10.81 8.86 -8.11
C ILE A 279 9.32 8.95 -7.78
N ILE A 280 8.45 9.06 -8.78
CA ILE A 280 6.99 9.05 -8.59
C ILE A 280 6.54 7.72 -7.97
N GLU A 281 7.00 6.58 -8.50
CA GLU A 281 6.67 5.27 -7.91
C GLU A 281 7.21 5.15 -6.47
N PHE A 282 8.41 5.64 -6.18
CA PHE A 282 8.96 5.64 -4.82
C PHE A 282 8.13 6.51 -3.86
N CYS A 283 7.73 7.70 -4.28
CA CYS A 283 6.99 8.62 -3.43
C CYS A 283 5.54 8.20 -3.26
N ASP A 284 4.82 7.93 -4.35
CA ASP A 284 3.37 7.74 -4.29
C ASP A 284 2.99 6.32 -3.86
N LYS A 285 3.68 5.31 -4.42
CA LYS A 285 3.37 3.90 -4.14
C LYS A 285 4.08 3.41 -2.88
N PHE A 286 5.35 3.74 -2.71
CA PHE A 286 6.07 3.29 -1.53
C PHE A 286 5.86 4.22 -0.33
N LEU A 287 6.27 5.48 -0.36
CA LEU A 287 6.10 6.36 0.82
C LEU A 287 4.63 6.66 1.13
N GLY A 288 3.87 7.07 0.11
CA GLY A 288 2.49 7.56 0.21
C GLY A 288 1.42 6.50 0.37
N TYR A 289 1.79 5.22 0.29
CA TYR A 289 0.87 4.10 0.47
C TYR A 289 1.45 3.00 1.36
N GLU A 290 2.55 2.34 0.98
CA GLU A 290 3.11 1.24 1.78
C GLU A 290 3.70 1.72 3.13
N ALA A 291 4.66 2.64 3.10
CA ALA A 291 5.38 3.10 4.29
C ALA A 291 4.47 3.82 5.28
N MET A 292 3.56 4.67 4.81
CA MET A 292 2.58 5.32 5.69
C MET A 292 1.69 4.29 6.41
N LEU A 293 1.34 3.16 5.78
CA LEU A 293 0.53 2.11 6.42
C LEU A 293 1.31 1.45 7.55
N TYR A 294 2.59 1.16 7.31
CA TYR A 294 3.46 0.60 8.35
C TYR A 294 3.64 1.56 9.53
N VAL A 295 3.92 2.84 9.28
CA VAL A 295 4.03 3.85 10.33
C VAL A 295 2.71 4.01 11.10
N GLY A 296 1.58 4.02 10.40
CA GLY A 296 0.25 4.05 11.01
C GLY A 296 -0.03 2.84 11.90
N GLY A 297 0.32 1.65 11.44
CA GLY A 297 0.17 0.42 12.19
C GLY A 297 1.00 0.39 13.47
N VAL A 298 2.22 0.93 13.45
CA VAL A 298 3.04 1.11 14.66
C VAL A 298 2.34 2.05 15.65
N ALA A 299 1.78 3.17 15.18
CA ALA A 299 1.04 4.09 16.02
C ALA A 299 -0.23 3.45 16.62
N ASP A 300 -0.99 2.66 15.85
CA ASP A 300 -2.16 1.92 16.36
C ASP A 300 -1.79 0.95 17.49
N ILE A 301 -0.64 0.28 17.39
CA ILE A 301 -0.15 -0.65 18.41
C ILE A 301 0.27 0.09 19.68
N LEU A 302 1.01 1.19 19.55
CA LEU A 302 1.41 2.02 20.69
C LEU A 302 0.21 2.63 21.40
N GLU A 303 -0.79 3.12 20.65
CA GLU A 303 -2.07 3.59 21.18
C GLU A 303 -2.79 2.50 21.98
N ALA A 304 -2.88 1.28 21.43
CA ALA A 304 -3.54 0.17 22.09
C ALA A 304 -2.84 -0.26 23.39
N LYS A 305 -1.52 -0.12 23.44
CA LYS A 305 -0.72 -0.36 24.65
C LYS A 305 -0.78 0.80 25.66
N GLY A 306 -1.26 1.97 25.26
CA GLY A 306 -1.27 3.17 26.09
C GLY A 306 0.14 3.66 26.43
N MET A 307 1.10 3.51 25.51
CA MET A 307 2.51 3.84 25.72
C MET A 307 2.97 4.95 24.77
N LEU A 308 3.94 5.75 25.23
CA LEU A 308 4.70 6.70 24.40
C LEU A 308 3.80 7.68 23.60
N GLU A 309 2.85 8.35 24.29
CA GLU A 309 1.85 9.26 23.69
C GLU A 309 2.46 10.34 22.77
N VAL A 310 3.61 10.89 23.13
CA VAL A 310 4.35 11.86 22.29
C VAL A 310 4.82 11.20 20.99
N CYS A 311 5.38 9.99 21.09
CA CYS A 311 5.83 9.23 19.93
C CYS A 311 4.66 8.84 19.01
N VAL A 312 3.51 8.46 19.58
CA VAL A 312 2.27 8.24 18.83
C VAL A 312 1.91 9.48 18.00
N THR A 313 1.93 10.66 18.62
CA THR A 313 1.64 11.93 17.94
C THR A 313 2.60 12.15 16.76
N ASN A 314 3.90 11.95 16.98
CA ASN A 314 4.92 12.09 15.95
C ASN A 314 4.73 11.07 14.80
N PHE A 315 4.36 9.82 15.10
CA PHE A 315 4.06 8.82 14.06
C PHE A 315 2.78 9.14 13.27
N ARG A 316 1.74 9.69 13.89
CA ARG A 316 0.52 10.12 13.18
C ARG A 316 0.80 11.31 12.25
N GLU A 317 1.63 12.25 12.70
CA GLU A 317 2.08 13.35 11.88
C GLU A 317 2.95 12.84 10.71
N LEU A 318 3.92 11.96 11.00
CA LEU A 318 4.76 11.33 9.98
C LEU A 318 3.93 10.53 8.96
N GLN A 319 2.95 9.74 9.40
CA GLN A 319 2.03 9.01 8.54
C GLN A 319 1.34 9.95 7.55
N SER A 320 0.88 11.11 8.02
CA SER A 320 0.23 12.12 7.17
C SER A 320 1.21 12.76 6.19
N ARG A 321 2.41 13.13 6.65
CA ARG A 321 3.44 13.71 5.78
C ARG A 321 3.93 12.73 4.71
N LEU A 322 4.08 11.45 5.05
CA LEU A 322 4.40 10.38 4.10
C LEU A 322 3.29 10.22 3.04
N LYS A 323 2.02 10.21 3.47
CA LYS A 323 0.86 10.08 2.59
C LYS A 323 0.77 11.21 1.55
N TYR A 324 0.98 12.45 1.98
CA TYR A 324 0.73 13.63 1.13
C TYR A 324 1.99 14.23 0.51
N GLY A 325 3.18 13.97 1.05
CA GLY A 325 4.41 14.65 0.65
C GLY A 325 4.34 16.15 0.89
N LEU A 326 3.81 16.57 2.05
CA LEU A 326 3.65 17.96 2.43
C LEU A 326 4.28 18.20 3.80
N GLY A 327 4.89 19.37 3.98
CA GLY A 327 5.79 19.64 5.11
C GLY A 327 5.08 20.13 6.37
N THR A 328 3.83 20.57 6.25
CA THR A 328 3.10 21.20 7.35
C THR A 328 1.67 20.70 7.46
N ASP A 329 1.13 20.67 8.68
CA ASP A 329 -0.28 20.34 8.93
C ASP A 329 -1.23 21.26 8.18
N PHE A 330 -0.84 22.53 7.97
CA PHE A 330 -1.64 23.47 7.21
C PHE A 330 -1.75 23.07 5.73
N GLU A 331 -0.64 22.70 5.10
CA GLU A 331 -0.64 22.19 3.73
C GLU A 331 -1.45 20.88 3.63
N ILE A 332 -1.25 19.96 4.58
CA ILE A 332 -2.02 18.72 4.64
C ILE A 332 -3.52 19.01 4.77
N GLY A 333 -3.92 19.98 5.60
CA GLY A 333 -5.30 20.43 5.74
C GLY A 333 -5.88 21.01 4.46
N LEU A 334 -5.12 21.86 3.75
CA LEU A 334 -5.51 22.38 2.43
C LEU A 334 -5.75 21.25 1.43
N HIS A 335 -4.85 20.26 1.42
CA HIS A 335 -4.94 19.11 0.52
C HIS A 335 -6.14 18.21 0.85
N ALA A 336 -6.38 17.94 2.13
CA ALA A 336 -7.49 17.11 2.59
C ALA A 336 -8.86 17.77 2.37
N GLY A 337 -8.92 19.10 2.40
CA GLY A 337 -10.13 19.86 2.14
C GLY A 337 -10.55 19.83 0.68
N ASN A 338 -9.94 20.70 -0.14
CA ASN A 338 -10.46 21.01 -1.49
C ASN A 338 -9.39 21.18 -2.58
N TYR A 339 -8.09 21.05 -2.27
CA TYR A 339 -7.02 21.30 -3.24
C TYR A 339 -6.21 20.01 -3.49
N PRO A 340 -6.54 19.23 -4.53
CA PRO A 340 -6.03 17.86 -4.68
C PRO A 340 -4.59 17.74 -5.17
N ASP A 341 -3.87 18.86 -5.37
CA ASP A 341 -2.51 18.87 -5.92
C ASP A 341 -1.52 19.50 -4.93
N ARG A 342 -0.45 18.76 -4.61
CA ARG A 342 0.56 19.18 -3.62
C ARG A 342 1.30 20.46 -4.00
N GLU A 343 1.58 20.69 -5.27
CA GLU A 343 2.30 21.89 -5.72
C GLU A 343 1.38 23.11 -5.67
N VAL A 344 0.10 22.94 -6.02
CA VAL A 344 -0.93 23.97 -5.86
C VAL A 344 -1.11 24.35 -4.39
N VAL A 345 -1.19 23.36 -3.51
CA VAL A 345 -1.28 23.57 -2.06
C VAL A 345 -0.08 24.35 -1.52
N LYS A 346 1.15 24.00 -1.92
CA LYS A 346 2.36 24.72 -1.52
C LYS A 346 2.35 26.18 -2.00
N MET A 347 1.89 26.43 -3.23
CA MET A 347 1.74 27.80 -3.76
C MET A 347 0.73 28.61 -2.92
N ILE A 348 -0.43 28.03 -2.61
CA ILE A 348 -1.45 28.67 -1.76
C ILE A 348 -0.87 28.96 -0.37
N SER A 349 -0.26 27.96 0.27
CA SER A 349 0.37 28.07 1.58
C SER A 349 1.42 29.19 1.62
N THR A 350 2.28 29.26 0.60
CA THR A 350 3.32 30.28 0.50
C THR A 350 2.74 31.70 0.45
N GLU A 351 1.69 31.92 -0.33
CA GLU A 351 1.07 33.26 -0.42
C GLU A 351 0.26 33.61 0.83
N LEU A 352 -0.42 32.65 1.46
CA LEU A 352 -1.15 32.87 2.71
C LEU A 352 -0.21 33.22 3.87
N ASN A 353 0.95 32.56 3.96
CA ASN A 353 1.99 32.87 4.96
C ASN A 353 2.56 34.30 4.82
N LYS A 354 2.44 34.95 3.65
CA LYS A 354 2.88 36.35 3.47
C LYS A 354 1.90 37.36 4.06
N VAL A 355 0.63 37.00 4.16
CA VAL A 355 -0.45 37.92 4.57
C VAL A 355 -0.98 37.61 5.97
N SER A 356 -0.77 36.39 6.49
CA SER A 356 -1.15 36.01 7.85
C SER A 356 0.07 35.87 8.74
N SER A 357 0.07 36.56 9.88
CA SER A 357 1.04 36.40 10.96
C SER A 357 0.61 35.34 11.99
N VAL A 358 -0.59 34.77 11.85
CA VAL A 358 -1.20 33.81 12.77
C VAL A 358 -1.07 32.40 12.21
N LYS A 359 -0.98 31.41 13.11
CA LYS A 359 -0.98 29.98 12.80
C LYS A 359 -2.15 29.66 11.85
N LEU A 360 -1.81 29.31 10.60
CA LEU A 360 -2.78 29.15 9.52
C LEU A 360 -3.76 28.02 9.85
N ASN A 361 -5.06 28.33 9.78
CA ASN A 361 -6.16 27.43 10.09
C ASN A 361 -7.27 27.54 9.02
N GLN A 362 -8.40 26.85 9.22
CA GLN A 362 -9.52 26.89 8.27
C GLN A 362 -10.13 28.30 8.14
N GLU A 363 -10.14 29.11 9.21
CA GLU A 363 -10.61 30.50 9.15
C GLU A 363 -9.70 31.34 8.26
N SER A 364 -8.39 31.13 8.35
CA SER A 364 -7.40 31.78 7.48
C SER A 364 -7.68 31.52 6.00
N ILE A 365 -8.15 30.31 5.65
CA ILE A 365 -8.54 29.95 4.29
C ILE A 365 -9.79 30.72 3.87
N ASN A 366 -10.80 30.79 4.74
CA ASN A 366 -12.08 31.45 4.45
C ASN A 366 -11.91 32.97 4.27
N ASP A 367 -11.13 33.60 5.13
CA ASP A 367 -10.90 35.05 5.09
C ASP A 367 -10.05 35.49 3.89
N ASN A 368 -9.25 34.57 3.36
CA ASN A 368 -8.36 34.84 2.22
C ASN A 368 -8.83 34.19 0.91
N GLN A 369 -10.11 33.81 0.80
CA GLN A 369 -10.69 33.27 -0.44
C GLN A 369 -10.38 34.11 -1.69
N PRO A 370 -10.47 35.46 -1.68
CA PRO A 370 -10.13 36.27 -2.85
C PRO A 370 -8.67 36.10 -3.28
N LEU A 371 -7.74 35.98 -2.33
CA LEU A 371 -6.33 35.73 -2.62
C LEU A 371 -6.15 34.35 -3.24
N ILE A 372 -6.78 33.31 -2.67
CA ILE A 372 -6.70 31.95 -3.20
C ILE A 372 -7.22 31.88 -4.64
N VAL A 373 -8.40 32.46 -4.91
CA VAL A 373 -8.95 32.55 -6.27
C VAL A 373 -7.98 33.22 -7.23
N SER A 374 -7.30 34.29 -6.80
CA SER A 374 -6.30 34.97 -7.63
C SER A 374 -5.07 34.12 -7.95
N ILE A 375 -4.67 33.22 -7.05
CA ILE A 375 -3.58 32.26 -7.25
C ILE A 375 -4.02 31.20 -8.26
N LEU A 376 -5.19 30.61 -8.04
CA LEU A 376 -5.75 29.55 -8.90
C LEU A 376 -5.98 30.05 -10.33
N ALA A 377 -6.35 31.31 -10.51
CA ALA A 377 -6.52 31.93 -11.83
C ALA A 377 -5.23 32.00 -12.67
N ARG A 378 -4.05 31.85 -12.04
CA ARG A 378 -2.74 31.78 -12.75
C ARG A 378 -2.42 30.38 -13.26
N LEU A 379 -3.16 29.38 -12.80
CA LEU A 379 -2.97 27.97 -13.13
C LEU A 379 -3.92 27.54 -14.26
N PRO A 380 -3.73 26.35 -14.87
CA PRO A 380 -4.69 25.81 -15.81
C PRO A 380 -6.11 25.85 -15.24
N SER A 381 -7.10 26.17 -16.08
CA SER A 381 -8.50 26.36 -15.67
C SER A 381 -9.16 25.18 -14.95
N TYR A 382 -8.52 24.02 -14.94
CA TYR A 382 -8.86 22.88 -14.08
C TYR A 382 -8.85 23.25 -12.59
N PHE A 383 -7.89 24.06 -12.14
CA PHE A 383 -7.72 24.44 -10.73
C PHE A 383 -8.56 25.66 -10.32
N SER A 384 -9.16 26.36 -11.27
CA SER A 384 -9.96 27.57 -11.01
C SER A 384 -11.47 27.33 -11.12
N ARG A 385 -11.92 26.06 -11.11
CA ARG A 385 -13.31 25.65 -11.27
C ARG A 385 -13.95 25.19 -9.97
#